data_AF-F8CCD7-F1
#
_entry.id   AF-F8CCD7-F1
#
_cell.length_a   1.000
_cell.length_b   1.000
_cell.length_c   1.000
_cell.angle_alpha   90.00
_cell.angle_beta   90.00
_cell.angle_gamma   90.00
#
_symmetry.space_group_name_H-M   'P 1'
#
loop_
_entity.id
_entity.type
_entity.pdbx_description
1 polymer ?
#
loop_
_entity_poly.entity_id
_entity_poly.type
_entity_poly.pdbx_seq_one_letter_code
_entity_poly.pdbx_strand_id
1 'polypeptide(L)'
;MRTSGFDAIAIPLVSFSSDQGMGYGAVGGMYLYGAGKEPYAHALSAQVFFSNRGVQSHSLRYDGPRLLGPLRVEGRLDYRREIRSPFFGAGNQSAPEFRGDVNNEQYNFDKGTPGFWLRLRGHPFGEEHPLQSYVGYGWRHMRVEAYEKSVLSLEKPLGMDGGNMGQLLAGMLWDTRDNESDPREGGVEELSLRISGNATGNRYHYVGITLSERRYFPLTSRLTLAHRMTLDLLFGDVPFYEWSNTGGVNVSEGIGGMNSVRGIERNRFAGNIKAFMNTELRYQAAQFRVFGQPLKLGAVAFMDLGRVWHPGVADGKWWHWHPGVGGGVRFSRRAAVIRMDYAVSTGSGRQRCYVTFGQMF
;
A
#
# COMPACT_ATOMS: atom_id res chain seq x y z
N MET A 1 -36.51 2.54 -9.85
CA MET A 1 -36.37 1.66 -8.67
C MET A 1 -35.54 0.45 -9.07
N ARG A 2 -34.29 0.33 -8.64
CA ARG A 2 -33.53 -0.92 -8.81
C ARG A 2 -34.10 -1.94 -7.83
N THR A 3 -34.62 -3.03 -8.39
CA THR A 3 -35.05 -4.24 -7.69
C THR A 3 -33.89 -4.84 -6.90
N SER A 4 -34.20 -5.45 -5.76
CA SER A 4 -33.28 -6.31 -5.02
C SER A 4 -32.59 -7.30 -5.97
N GLY A 5 -31.27 -7.47 -5.83
CA GLY A 5 -30.47 -8.34 -6.69
C GLY A 5 -29.03 -8.45 -6.19
N PHE A 6 -28.23 -9.28 -6.84
CA PHE A 6 -26.80 -9.38 -6.58
C PHE A 6 -26.00 -9.44 -7.88
N ASP A 7 -24.80 -8.86 -7.86
CA ASP A 7 -23.79 -9.04 -8.90
C ASP A 7 -22.57 -9.70 -8.28
N ALA A 8 -21.97 -10.68 -8.95
CA ALA A 8 -20.75 -11.32 -8.49
C ALA A 8 -19.72 -11.43 -9.62
N ILE A 9 -18.45 -11.32 -9.26
CA ILE A 9 -17.32 -11.48 -10.18
C ILE A 9 -16.19 -12.21 -9.47
N ALA A 10 -15.53 -13.11 -10.18
CA ALA A 10 -14.28 -13.71 -9.74
C ALA A 10 -13.24 -13.56 -10.86
N ILE A 11 -12.04 -13.16 -10.49
CA ILE A 11 -10.95 -12.88 -11.42
C ILE A 11 -9.70 -13.61 -10.93
N PRO A 12 -9.01 -14.36 -11.80
CA PRO A 12 -7.70 -14.89 -11.47
C PRO A 12 -6.72 -13.75 -11.23
N LEU A 13 -5.91 -13.87 -10.19
CA LEU A 13 -4.79 -12.97 -9.92
C LEU A 13 -3.52 -13.61 -10.42
N VAL A 14 -2.82 -12.94 -11.33
CA VAL A 14 -1.45 -13.26 -11.72
C VAL A 14 -0.65 -11.97 -11.62
N SER A 15 0.47 -12.02 -10.91
CA SER A 15 1.35 -10.88 -10.72
C SER A 15 2.81 -11.30 -10.74
N PHE A 16 3.70 -10.34 -10.90
CA PHE A 16 5.13 -10.55 -10.79
C PHE A 16 5.75 -9.36 -10.06
N SER A 17 6.74 -9.64 -9.20
CA SER A 17 7.66 -8.62 -8.75
C SER A 17 9.07 -9.17 -8.60
N SER A 18 10.07 -8.34 -8.85
CA SER A 18 11.47 -8.71 -8.62
C SER A 18 11.79 -9.03 -7.16
N ASP A 19 10.94 -8.65 -6.20
CA ASP A 19 11.11 -8.94 -4.78
C ASP A 19 10.41 -10.25 -4.37
N GLN A 20 9.14 -10.45 -4.76
CA GLN A 20 8.31 -11.58 -4.32
C GLN A 20 8.11 -12.68 -5.37
N GLY A 21 8.70 -12.53 -6.56
CA GLY A 21 8.62 -13.49 -7.65
C GLY A 21 7.26 -13.52 -8.35
N MET A 22 6.90 -14.68 -8.89
CA MET A 22 5.62 -14.91 -9.56
C MET A 22 4.54 -15.13 -8.52
N GLY A 23 3.49 -14.33 -8.59
CA GLY A 23 2.29 -14.40 -7.77
C GLY A 23 1.11 -14.98 -8.52
N TYR A 24 0.30 -15.78 -7.83
CA TYR A 24 -0.90 -16.40 -8.38
C TYR A 24 -1.99 -16.52 -7.31
N GLY A 25 -3.24 -16.49 -7.73
CA GLY A 25 -4.38 -16.55 -6.83
C GLY A 25 -5.69 -16.20 -7.51
N ALA A 26 -6.67 -15.77 -6.71
CA ALA A 26 -7.94 -15.28 -7.20
C ALA A 26 -8.51 -14.23 -6.25
N VAL A 27 -9.28 -13.30 -6.81
CA VAL A 27 -10.12 -12.38 -6.05
C VAL A 27 -11.55 -12.51 -6.56
N GLY A 28 -12.49 -12.65 -5.63
CA GLY A 28 -13.91 -12.67 -5.91
C GLY A 28 -14.61 -11.59 -5.10
N GLY A 29 -15.65 -11.00 -5.66
CA GLY A 29 -16.49 -10.02 -4.98
C GLY A 29 -17.94 -10.18 -5.37
N MET A 30 -18.84 -9.85 -4.44
CA MET A 30 -20.27 -9.73 -4.69
C MET A 30 -20.78 -8.40 -4.14
N TYR A 31 -21.71 -7.80 -4.88
CA TYR A 31 -22.49 -6.63 -4.49
C TYR A 31 -23.92 -7.05 -4.29
N LEU A 32 -24.49 -6.73 -3.13
CA LEU A 32 -25.89 -6.94 -2.79
C LEU A 32 -26.61 -5.59 -2.86
N TYR A 33 -27.62 -5.50 -3.71
CA TYR A 33 -28.41 -4.29 -3.92
C TYR A 33 -29.68 -4.30 -3.07
N GLY A 34 -30.04 -3.13 -2.55
CA GLY A 34 -31.24 -2.95 -1.73
C GLY A 34 -31.95 -1.64 -2.07
N ALA A 35 -33.25 -1.58 -1.78
CA ALA A 35 -34.05 -0.39 -2.04
C ALA A 35 -33.49 0.83 -1.29
N GLY A 36 -33.25 1.92 -2.02
CA GLY A 36 -32.71 3.17 -1.45
C GLY A 36 -31.23 3.11 -1.03
N LYS A 37 -30.49 2.07 -1.43
CA LYS A 37 -29.06 1.89 -1.11
C LYS A 37 -28.22 1.93 -2.38
N GLU A 38 -27.75 3.12 -2.74
CA GLU A 38 -26.80 3.33 -3.84
C GLU A 38 -25.38 3.59 -3.28
N PRO A 39 -24.31 3.09 -3.92
CA PRO A 39 -24.31 2.27 -5.14
C PRO A 39 -24.70 0.80 -4.91
N TYR A 40 -24.65 0.32 -3.66
CA TYR A 40 -25.08 -1.00 -3.21
C TYR A 40 -25.37 -0.97 -1.70
N ALA A 41 -26.09 -1.98 -1.19
CA ALA A 41 -26.34 -2.12 0.24
C ALA A 41 -25.12 -2.72 0.97
N HIS A 42 -24.56 -3.78 0.39
CA HIS A 42 -23.41 -4.48 0.94
C HIS A 42 -22.49 -4.94 -0.19
N ALA A 43 -21.18 -4.96 0.07
CA ALA A 43 -20.21 -5.67 -0.74
C ALA A 43 -19.38 -6.61 0.12
N LEU A 44 -19.13 -7.80 -0.40
CA LEU A 44 -18.25 -8.79 0.18
C LEU A 44 -17.21 -9.18 -0.85
N SER A 45 -15.94 -9.23 -0.47
CA SER A 45 -14.89 -9.73 -1.36
C SER A 45 -13.91 -10.63 -0.63
N ALA A 46 -13.48 -11.69 -1.31
CA ALA A 46 -12.49 -12.63 -0.83
C ALA A 46 -11.29 -12.64 -1.77
N GLN A 47 -10.09 -12.74 -1.21
CA GLN A 47 -8.85 -12.92 -1.95
C GLN A 47 -8.06 -14.08 -1.36
N VAL A 48 -7.49 -14.89 -2.25
CA VAL A 48 -6.46 -15.88 -1.94
C VAL A 48 -5.28 -15.61 -2.86
N PHE A 49 -4.08 -15.48 -2.30
CA PHE A 49 -2.86 -15.19 -3.06
C PHE A 49 -1.66 -15.93 -2.50
N PHE A 50 -0.81 -16.40 -3.41
CA PHE A 50 0.46 -17.04 -3.15
C PHE A 50 1.54 -16.50 -4.09
N SER A 51 2.81 -16.60 -3.69
CA SER A 51 3.95 -16.39 -4.58
C SER A 51 4.96 -17.54 -4.49
N ASN A 52 5.74 -17.72 -5.56
CA ASN A 52 6.80 -18.73 -5.60
C ASN A 52 8.03 -18.39 -4.72
N ARG A 53 8.03 -17.23 -4.04
CA ARG A 53 9.01 -16.86 -3.01
C ARG A 53 8.44 -16.88 -1.60
N GLY A 54 7.39 -17.66 -1.36
CA GLY A 54 6.90 -17.95 -0.01
C GLY A 54 6.07 -16.84 0.62
N VAL A 55 5.50 -15.95 -0.19
CA VAL A 55 4.47 -15.00 0.27
C VAL A 55 3.10 -15.64 0.11
N GLN A 56 2.25 -15.51 1.12
CA GLN A 56 0.81 -15.75 0.99
C GLN A 56 0.02 -14.62 1.65
N SER A 57 -1.12 -14.27 1.05
CA SER A 57 -1.96 -13.17 1.49
C SER A 57 -3.43 -13.47 1.19
N HIS A 58 -4.19 -13.74 2.24
CA HIS A 58 -5.61 -14.06 2.17
C HIS A 58 -6.41 -12.98 2.88
N SER A 59 -7.55 -12.59 2.31
CA SER A 59 -8.40 -11.61 2.97
C SER A 59 -9.87 -11.76 2.64
N LEU A 60 -10.70 -11.43 3.62
CA LEU A 60 -12.13 -11.19 3.47
C LEU A 60 -12.39 -9.72 3.77
N ARG A 61 -13.10 -9.02 2.90
CA ARG A 61 -13.49 -7.62 3.08
C ARG A 61 -15.00 -7.49 3.03
N TYR A 62 -15.51 -6.66 3.91
CA TYR A 62 -16.89 -6.19 3.93
C TYR A 62 -16.92 -4.68 3.73
N ASP A 63 -17.92 -4.21 3.00
CA ASP A 63 -18.20 -2.80 2.82
C ASP A 63 -19.71 -2.54 2.78
N GLY A 64 -20.20 -1.69 3.68
CA GLY A 64 -21.57 -1.21 3.72
C GLY A 64 -21.58 0.31 3.62
N PRO A 65 -21.77 0.90 2.42
CA PRO A 65 -21.65 2.35 2.19
C PRO A 65 -22.59 3.21 3.03
N ARG A 66 -23.75 2.67 3.41
CA ARG A 66 -24.79 3.36 4.20
C ARG A 66 -25.37 2.41 5.25
N LEU A 67 -24.52 1.84 6.10
CA LEU A 67 -24.95 0.81 7.06
C LEU A 67 -25.55 1.41 8.34
N LEU A 68 -24.94 2.47 8.88
CA LEU A 68 -25.39 3.17 10.09
C LEU A 68 -25.81 4.59 9.71
N GLY A 69 -27.02 4.72 9.16
CA GLY A 69 -27.45 5.97 8.54
C GLY A 69 -26.55 6.32 7.33
N PRO A 70 -25.99 7.54 7.26
CA PRO A 70 -25.07 7.94 6.19
C PRO A 70 -23.64 7.38 6.36
N LEU A 71 -23.34 6.69 7.47
CA LEU A 71 -22.01 6.18 7.73
C LEU A 71 -21.74 4.88 6.99
N ARG A 72 -20.57 4.85 6.35
CA ARG A 72 -19.96 3.69 5.71
C ARG A 72 -19.24 2.86 6.76
N VAL A 73 -19.53 1.56 6.78
CA VAL A 73 -18.87 0.57 7.63
C VAL A 73 -18.02 -0.33 6.77
N GLU A 74 -16.72 -0.35 7.03
CA GLU A 74 -15.77 -1.19 6.34
C GLU A 74 -15.11 -2.15 7.32
N GLY A 75 -14.87 -3.38 6.88
CA GLY A 75 -14.15 -4.37 7.66
C GLY A 75 -13.27 -5.23 6.78
N ARG A 76 -12.16 -5.71 7.35
CA ARG A 76 -11.29 -6.69 6.69
C ARG A 76 -10.76 -7.67 7.71
N LEU A 77 -10.79 -8.94 7.35
CA LEU A 77 -9.97 -9.99 7.95
C LEU A 77 -8.80 -10.25 7.01
N ASP A 78 -7.59 -10.31 7.52
CA ASP A 78 -6.39 -10.60 6.73
C ASP A 78 -5.50 -11.65 7.41
N TYR A 79 -4.92 -12.52 6.60
CA TYR A 79 -3.81 -13.35 6.99
C TYR A 79 -2.71 -13.20 5.94
N ARG A 80 -1.54 -12.75 6.37
CA ARG A 80 -0.36 -12.65 5.53
C ARG A 80 0.79 -13.41 6.17
N ARG A 81 1.50 -14.21 5.38
CA ARG A 81 2.77 -14.83 5.79
C ARG A 81 3.81 -14.55 4.72
N GLU A 82 5.01 -14.21 5.15
CA GLU A 82 6.16 -14.02 4.29
C GLU A 82 7.30 -14.84 4.86
N ILE A 83 7.76 -15.81 4.08
CA ILE A 83 9.06 -16.43 4.28
C ILE A 83 10.08 -15.46 3.68
N ARG A 84 11.15 -15.14 4.42
CA ARG A 84 12.14 -14.11 4.03
C ARG A 84 11.53 -12.72 3.79
N SER A 85 10.87 -12.18 4.81
CA SER A 85 10.57 -10.75 4.85
C SER A 85 11.85 -9.94 5.08
N PRO A 86 12.11 -8.89 4.30
CA PRO A 86 13.37 -8.15 4.38
C PRO A 86 13.47 -7.28 5.63
N PHE A 87 14.66 -7.26 6.24
CA PHE A 87 15.10 -6.30 7.25
C PHE A 87 16.60 -6.04 7.09
N PHE A 88 16.95 -4.81 6.71
CA PHE A 88 18.32 -4.40 6.42
C PHE A 88 19.00 -3.66 7.58
N GLY A 89 18.29 -3.48 8.70
CA GLY A 89 18.68 -2.61 9.80
C GLY A 89 18.03 -1.23 9.71
N ALA A 90 18.14 -0.49 10.81
CA ALA A 90 17.55 0.84 10.95
C ALA A 90 18.29 1.92 10.16
N GLY A 91 17.54 2.90 9.65
CA GLY A 91 18.05 4.13 9.07
C GLY A 91 18.34 4.08 7.57
N ASN A 92 18.80 5.23 7.06
CA ASN A 92 18.95 5.50 5.63
C ASN A 92 20.24 4.97 5.01
N GLN A 93 21.18 4.50 5.84
CA GLN A 93 22.48 3.95 5.44
C GLN A 93 22.62 2.46 5.77
N SER A 94 21.51 1.79 6.09
CA SER A 94 21.50 0.40 6.55
C SER A 94 22.03 -0.57 5.48
N ALA A 95 22.73 -1.62 5.91
CA ALA A 95 23.32 -2.67 5.07
C ALA A 95 24.06 -2.19 3.80
N PRO A 96 25.12 -1.36 3.91
CA PRO A 96 25.87 -0.88 2.74
C PRO A 96 26.51 -2.03 1.94
N GLU A 97 26.75 -3.18 2.58
CA GLU A 97 27.30 -4.39 1.95
C GLU A 97 26.27 -5.24 1.20
N PHE A 98 24.98 -4.91 1.26
CA PHE A 98 23.97 -5.69 0.56
C PHE A 98 24.13 -5.59 -0.96
N ARG A 99 24.32 -6.73 -1.63
CA ARG A 99 24.57 -6.83 -3.09
C ARG A 99 23.39 -7.30 -3.93
N GLY A 100 22.17 -7.33 -3.39
CA GLY A 100 20.95 -7.59 -4.18
C GLY A 100 20.40 -9.01 -4.08
N ASP A 101 21.06 -9.89 -3.32
CA ASP A 101 20.55 -11.23 -3.05
C ASP A 101 19.40 -11.18 -2.05
N VAL A 102 18.18 -11.09 -2.57
CA VAL A 102 16.94 -11.05 -1.79
C VAL A 102 16.68 -12.33 -0.99
N ASN A 103 17.39 -13.43 -1.25
CA ASN A 103 17.25 -14.67 -0.49
C ASN A 103 18.23 -14.79 0.68
N ASN A 104 19.18 -13.85 0.81
CA ASN A 104 20.19 -13.91 1.86
C ASN A 104 19.53 -13.77 3.25
N GLU A 105 19.63 -14.83 4.06
CA GLU A 105 19.08 -14.89 5.42
C GLU A 105 19.63 -13.79 6.34
N GLN A 106 20.82 -13.25 6.04
CA GLN A 106 21.38 -12.13 6.79
C GLN A 106 20.43 -10.92 6.81
N TYR A 107 19.66 -10.68 5.75
CA TYR A 107 18.81 -9.50 5.61
C TYR A 107 17.32 -9.83 5.63
N ASN A 108 16.96 -10.97 6.20
CA ASN A 108 15.60 -11.49 6.14
C ASN A 108 15.17 -12.12 7.47
N PHE A 109 13.86 -12.27 7.64
CA PHE A 109 13.21 -12.98 8.74
C PHE A 109 11.87 -13.53 8.29
N ASP A 110 11.38 -14.58 8.92
CA ASP A 110 10.05 -15.12 8.65
C ASP A 110 9.00 -14.36 9.48
N LYS A 111 7.86 -14.02 8.86
CA LYS A 111 6.76 -13.37 9.58
C LYS A 111 5.39 -13.90 9.21
N GLY A 112 4.50 -13.87 10.18
CA GLY A 112 3.09 -14.24 10.02
C GLY A 112 2.18 -13.26 10.76
N THR A 113 1.12 -12.82 10.08
CA THR A 113 0.23 -11.77 10.57
C THR A 113 -1.23 -12.05 10.26
N PRO A 114 -1.95 -12.85 11.08
CA PRO A 114 -3.40 -12.75 11.13
C PRO A 114 -3.80 -11.41 11.76
N GLY A 115 -4.86 -10.81 11.24
CA GLY A 115 -5.38 -9.55 11.74
C GLY A 115 -6.75 -9.22 11.20
N PHE A 116 -7.29 -8.14 11.73
CA PHE A 116 -8.48 -7.50 11.20
C PHE A 116 -8.42 -6.00 11.40
N TRP A 117 -9.25 -5.27 10.65
CA TRP A 117 -9.58 -3.91 11.00
C TRP A 117 -11.05 -3.64 10.71
N LEU A 118 -11.61 -2.70 11.47
CA LEU A 118 -12.94 -2.14 11.30
C LEU A 118 -12.81 -0.63 11.21
N ARG A 119 -13.61 -0.01 10.33
CA ARG A 119 -13.60 1.43 10.11
C ARG A 119 -15.00 1.95 9.87
N LEU A 120 -15.30 3.06 10.52
CA LEU A 120 -16.45 3.91 10.26
C LEU A 120 -15.96 5.12 9.46
N ARG A 121 -16.63 5.42 8.35
CA ARG A 121 -16.32 6.58 7.51
C ARG A 121 -17.60 7.36 7.20
N GLY A 122 -17.51 8.68 7.16
CA GLY A 122 -18.62 9.54 6.79
C GLY A 122 -18.16 10.83 6.12
N HIS A 123 -19.14 11.59 5.63
CA HIS A 123 -18.95 12.92 5.07
C HIS A 123 -19.54 13.94 6.05
N PRO A 124 -18.72 14.61 6.89
CA PRO A 124 -19.21 15.49 7.94
C PRO A 124 -20.02 16.70 7.43
N PHE A 125 -19.85 17.07 6.16
CA PHE A 125 -20.52 18.22 5.53
C PHE A 125 -21.48 17.83 4.40
N GLY A 126 -21.96 16.58 4.37
CA GLY A 126 -22.90 16.07 3.36
C GLY A 126 -22.23 15.22 2.28
N GLU A 127 -23.02 14.37 1.61
CA GLU A 127 -22.51 13.28 0.74
C GLU A 127 -21.76 13.75 -0.51
N GLU A 128 -22.00 14.98 -0.97
CA GLU A 128 -21.33 15.56 -2.14
C GLU A 128 -20.05 16.33 -1.76
N HIS A 129 -19.82 16.59 -0.47
CA HIS A 129 -18.66 17.34 -0.03
C HIS A 129 -17.38 16.48 -0.11
N PRO A 130 -16.26 17.00 -0.64
CA PRO A 130 -15.03 16.22 -0.86
C PRO A 130 -14.38 15.70 0.44
N LEU A 131 -14.64 16.38 1.57
CA LEU A 131 -14.13 15.95 2.88
C LEU A 131 -14.85 14.68 3.38
N GLN A 132 -14.05 13.66 3.61
CA GLN A 132 -14.38 12.44 4.34
C GLN A 132 -13.62 12.40 5.66
N SER A 133 -14.21 11.82 6.69
CA SER A 133 -13.54 11.52 7.95
C SER A 133 -13.76 10.07 8.34
N TYR A 134 -12.80 9.46 9.02
CA TYR A 134 -12.92 8.11 9.52
C TYR A 134 -12.35 7.92 10.91
N VAL A 135 -12.91 6.93 11.61
CA VAL A 135 -12.34 6.33 12.81
C VAL A 135 -12.35 4.82 12.65
N GLY A 136 -11.39 4.14 13.24
CA GLY A 136 -11.30 2.69 13.12
C GLY A 136 -10.47 2.07 14.22
N TYR A 137 -10.51 0.75 14.26
CA TYR A 137 -9.66 -0.07 15.11
C TYR A 137 -9.06 -1.18 14.26
N GLY A 138 -7.74 -1.32 14.34
CA GLY A 138 -7.00 -2.42 13.73
C GLY A 138 -6.39 -3.29 14.81
N TRP A 139 -6.40 -4.59 14.61
CA TRP A 139 -5.69 -5.55 15.43
C TRP A 139 -4.94 -6.54 14.55
N ARG A 140 -3.71 -6.86 14.92
CA ARG A 140 -2.89 -7.87 14.24
C ARG A 140 -2.03 -8.60 15.26
N HIS A 141 -1.86 -9.91 15.08
CA HIS A 141 -0.85 -10.65 15.82
C HIS A 141 0.39 -10.81 14.95
N MET A 142 1.55 -10.35 15.42
CA MET A 142 2.81 -10.47 14.72
C MET A 142 3.60 -11.67 15.24
N ARG A 143 3.84 -12.66 14.39
CA ARG A 143 4.86 -13.70 14.59
C ARG A 143 6.12 -13.30 13.85
N VAL A 144 7.26 -13.35 14.53
CA VAL A 144 8.59 -13.03 14.00
C VAL A 144 9.51 -14.21 14.28
N GLU A 145 10.23 -14.66 13.26
CA GLU A 145 11.24 -15.71 13.36
C GLU A 145 12.51 -15.23 12.67
N ALA A 146 13.47 -14.76 13.46
CA ALA A 146 14.75 -14.29 12.97
C ALA A 146 15.69 -15.46 12.66
N TYR A 147 16.46 -15.38 11.58
CA TYR A 147 17.56 -16.32 11.34
C TYR A 147 18.74 -16.00 12.26
N GLU A 148 19.49 -17.03 12.67
CA GLU A 148 20.51 -16.94 13.74
C GLU A 148 21.56 -15.83 13.49
N LYS A 149 21.96 -15.62 12.24
CA LYS A 149 22.97 -14.62 11.82
C LYS A 149 22.37 -13.42 11.07
N SER A 150 21.07 -13.20 11.19
CA SER A 150 20.41 -12.07 10.55
C SER A 150 20.74 -10.74 11.24
N VAL A 151 20.62 -9.64 10.50
CA VAL A 151 20.69 -8.29 11.08
C VAL A 151 19.66 -8.15 12.20
N LEU A 152 18.47 -8.76 12.05
CA LEU A 152 17.43 -8.73 13.07
C LEU A 152 17.85 -9.44 14.38
N SER A 153 18.49 -10.62 14.30
CA SER A 153 18.94 -11.35 15.48
C SER A 153 20.13 -10.69 16.19
N LEU A 154 20.94 -9.93 15.45
CA LEU A 154 22.09 -9.19 15.97
C LEU A 154 21.68 -7.85 16.60
N GLU A 155 20.86 -7.05 15.91
CA GLU A 155 20.42 -5.74 16.39
C GLU A 155 19.37 -5.82 17.51
N LYS A 156 18.56 -6.88 17.54
CA LYS A 156 17.50 -7.11 18.54
C LYS A 156 16.61 -5.87 18.79
N PRO A 157 16.04 -5.26 17.74
CA PRO A 157 15.24 -4.05 17.90
C PRO A 157 13.94 -4.36 18.65
N LEU A 158 13.34 -3.30 19.21
CA LEU A 158 12.01 -3.38 19.82
C LEU A 158 11.03 -4.07 18.85
N GLY A 159 10.24 -5.02 19.33
CA GLY A 159 9.31 -5.77 18.48
C GLY A 159 9.83 -7.13 17.98
N MET A 160 11.10 -7.49 18.21
CA MET A 160 11.66 -8.75 17.71
C MET A 160 10.92 -10.01 18.18
N ASP A 161 10.29 -9.97 19.35
CA ASP A 161 9.50 -11.09 19.88
C ASP A 161 8.06 -11.14 19.31
N GLY A 162 7.75 -10.27 18.34
CA GLY A 162 6.41 -10.16 17.77
C GLY A 162 5.39 -9.57 18.76
N GLY A 163 4.20 -10.17 18.81
CA GLY A 163 3.13 -9.84 19.77
C GLY A 163 1.86 -9.25 19.15
N ASN A 164 0.89 -8.91 20.01
CA ASN A 164 -0.36 -8.28 19.59
C ASN A 164 -0.15 -6.79 19.28
N MET A 165 -0.80 -6.34 18.22
CA MET A 165 -0.69 -4.99 17.68
C MET A 165 -2.09 -4.44 17.45
N GLY A 166 -2.68 -3.90 18.50
CA GLY A 166 -3.92 -3.14 18.36
C GLY A 166 -3.67 -1.63 18.24
N GLN A 167 -4.41 -0.97 17.37
CA GLN A 167 -4.29 0.45 17.08
C GLN A 167 -5.67 1.08 16.92
N LEU A 168 -5.85 2.28 17.48
CA LEU A 168 -6.93 3.17 17.08
C LEU A 168 -6.48 4.00 15.88
N LEU A 169 -7.37 4.14 14.91
CA LEU A 169 -7.15 4.87 13.67
C LEU A 169 -8.12 6.04 13.61
N ALA A 170 -7.64 7.20 13.19
CA ALA A 170 -8.49 8.35 12.88
C ALA A 170 -7.91 9.08 11.68
N GLY A 171 -8.74 9.71 10.86
CA GLY A 171 -8.21 10.50 9.75
C GLY A 171 -9.26 11.24 8.96
N MET A 172 -8.77 12.07 8.04
CA MET A 172 -9.55 12.88 7.13
C MET A 172 -8.97 12.74 5.72
N LEU A 173 -9.85 12.74 4.72
CA LEU A 173 -9.48 12.75 3.31
C LEU A 173 -10.24 13.86 2.61
N TRP A 174 -9.56 14.60 1.74
CA TRP A 174 -10.18 15.52 0.81
C TRP A 174 -10.03 14.94 -0.60
N ASP A 175 -11.10 14.40 -1.17
CA ASP A 175 -11.08 13.70 -2.48
C ASP A 175 -11.84 14.50 -3.53
N THR A 176 -11.12 15.00 -4.53
CA THR A 176 -11.66 15.76 -5.67
C THR A 176 -11.40 15.07 -7.00
N ARG A 177 -11.02 13.79 -6.99
CA ARG A 177 -10.70 13.05 -8.20
C ARG A 177 -11.92 12.90 -9.10
N ASP A 178 -11.68 13.00 -10.41
CA ASP A 178 -12.67 12.69 -11.43
C ASP A 178 -13.02 11.19 -11.50
N ASN A 179 -12.06 10.32 -11.18
CA ASN A 179 -12.25 8.87 -11.14
C ASN A 179 -11.41 8.21 -10.03
N GLU A 180 -12.02 7.33 -9.23
CA GLU A 180 -11.30 6.66 -8.14
C GLU A 180 -10.24 5.66 -8.61
N SER A 181 -10.46 4.99 -9.75
CA SER A 181 -9.60 3.88 -10.23
C SER A 181 -8.57 4.31 -11.28
N ASP A 182 -8.92 5.27 -12.13
CA ASP A 182 -8.06 5.79 -13.21
C ASP A 182 -8.15 7.32 -13.29
N PRO A 183 -7.74 8.05 -12.23
CA PRO A 183 -7.86 9.50 -12.13
C PRO A 183 -7.01 10.23 -13.16
N ARG A 184 -7.55 11.33 -13.67
CA ARG A 184 -6.87 12.26 -14.58
C ARG A 184 -6.80 13.69 -14.07
N GLU A 185 -7.74 14.07 -13.21
CA GLU A 185 -7.88 15.42 -12.68
C GLU A 185 -8.21 15.37 -11.19
N GLY A 186 -7.84 16.43 -10.47
CA GLY A 186 -8.12 16.59 -9.05
C GLY A 186 -7.05 15.93 -8.17
N GLY A 187 -7.43 15.51 -6.96
CA GLY A 187 -6.48 14.95 -6.02
C GLY A 187 -7.10 14.29 -4.79
N VAL A 188 -6.23 13.73 -3.96
CA VAL A 188 -6.57 13.20 -2.64
C VAL A 188 -5.53 13.68 -1.63
N GLU A 189 -5.99 14.45 -0.66
CA GLU A 189 -5.19 14.82 0.49
C GLU A 189 -5.65 14.01 1.68
N GLU A 190 -4.74 13.35 2.38
CA GLU A 190 -5.03 12.54 3.54
C GLU A 190 -4.16 12.95 4.74
N LEU A 191 -4.82 13.12 5.88
CA LEU A 191 -4.22 13.14 7.21
C LEU A 191 -4.72 11.93 7.99
N SER A 192 -3.80 11.10 8.47
CA SER A 192 -4.10 9.88 9.22
C SER A 192 -3.31 9.84 10.52
N LEU A 193 -3.96 9.39 11.58
CA LEU A 193 -3.43 9.21 12.92
C LEU A 193 -3.62 7.74 13.31
N ARG A 194 -2.57 7.11 13.85
CA ARG A 194 -2.61 5.80 14.48
C ARG A 194 -2.07 5.88 15.90
N ILE A 195 -2.85 5.41 16.86
CA ILE A 195 -2.51 5.44 18.30
C ILE A 195 -2.44 4.01 18.80
N SER A 196 -1.37 3.68 19.50
CA SER A 196 -1.09 2.36 20.04
C SER A 196 -0.68 2.43 21.51
N GLY A 197 -1.17 1.47 22.30
CA GLY A 197 -0.74 1.25 23.68
C GLY A 197 -1.61 0.22 24.39
N ASN A 198 -1.48 0.08 25.71
CA ASN A 198 -2.17 -0.97 26.45
C ASN A 198 -3.70 -0.92 26.28
N ALA A 199 -4.29 0.29 26.24
CA ALA A 199 -5.72 0.49 26.02
C ALA A 199 -6.20 -0.02 24.66
N THR A 200 -5.31 -0.13 23.67
CA THR A 200 -5.61 -0.69 22.35
C THR A 200 -5.24 -2.16 22.25
N GLY A 201 -4.79 -2.82 23.34
CA GLY A 201 -4.34 -4.22 23.31
C GLY A 201 -2.94 -4.41 22.70
N ASN A 202 -2.13 -3.35 22.67
CA ASN A 202 -0.72 -3.39 22.26
C ASN A 202 0.20 -3.11 23.45
N ARG A 203 1.33 -3.81 23.57
CA ARG A 203 2.35 -3.53 24.59
C ARG A 203 3.29 -2.38 24.22
N TYR A 204 3.29 -1.97 22.95
CA TYR A 204 4.13 -0.90 22.44
C TYR A 204 3.32 0.41 22.38
N HIS A 205 3.85 1.45 23.01
CA HIS A 205 3.22 2.77 23.11
C HIS A 205 3.78 3.72 22.05
N TYR A 206 3.01 3.95 20.99
CA TYR A 206 3.44 4.88 19.96
C TYR A 206 2.27 5.59 19.30
N VAL A 207 2.61 6.71 18.67
CA VAL A 207 1.73 7.49 17.81
C VAL A 207 2.36 7.57 16.42
N GLY A 208 1.55 7.36 15.39
CA GLY A 208 1.93 7.56 14.01
C GLY A 208 1.06 8.61 13.34
N ILE A 209 1.68 9.51 12.57
CA ILE A 209 0.99 10.51 11.76
C ILE A 209 1.41 10.29 10.30
N THR A 210 0.44 10.18 9.41
CA THR A 210 0.69 10.07 7.97
C THR A 210 0.01 11.23 7.25
N LEU A 211 0.79 11.93 6.43
CA LEU A 211 0.33 12.89 5.45
C LEU A 211 0.53 12.28 4.07
N SER A 212 -0.51 12.22 3.25
CA SER A 212 -0.40 11.75 1.87
C SER A 212 -1.13 12.72 0.95
N GLU A 213 -0.47 13.12 -0.13
CA GLU A 213 -1.05 13.91 -1.20
C GLU A 213 -0.99 13.11 -2.50
N ARG A 214 -2.05 13.18 -3.31
CA ARG A 214 -2.06 12.74 -4.71
C ARG A 214 -2.66 13.86 -5.55
N ARG A 215 -2.00 14.24 -6.65
CA ARG A 215 -2.50 15.23 -7.61
C ARG A 215 -2.40 14.72 -9.02
N TYR A 216 -3.40 15.04 -9.82
CA TYR A 216 -3.49 14.65 -11.22
C TYR A 216 -3.77 15.90 -12.06
N PHE A 217 -2.85 16.22 -12.96
CA PHE A 217 -2.92 17.37 -13.83
C PHE A 217 -3.07 16.91 -15.28
N PRO A 218 -4.24 17.13 -15.92
CA PRO A 218 -4.40 16.84 -17.34
C PRO A 218 -3.60 17.88 -18.15
N LEU A 219 -2.48 17.46 -18.74
CA LEU A 219 -1.66 18.32 -19.58
C LEU A 219 -2.23 18.42 -21.01
N THR A 220 -2.84 17.34 -21.50
CA THR A 220 -3.57 17.28 -22.76
C THR A 220 -4.74 16.29 -22.66
N SER A 221 -5.50 16.12 -23.74
CA SER A 221 -6.55 15.08 -23.80
C SER A 221 -6.03 13.65 -23.64
N ARG A 222 -4.72 13.40 -23.81
CA ARG A 222 -4.08 12.08 -23.68
C ARG A 222 -2.94 12.02 -22.67
N LEU A 223 -2.50 13.15 -22.12
CA LEU A 223 -1.33 13.25 -21.24
C LEU A 223 -1.75 13.74 -19.87
N THR A 224 -1.36 13.03 -18.81
CA THR A 224 -1.62 13.38 -17.42
C THR A 224 -0.32 13.32 -16.63
N LEU A 225 -0.01 14.39 -15.89
CA LEU A 225 1.03 14.37 -14.87
C LEU A 225 0.39 13.96 -13.55
N ALA A 226 0.77 12.80 -13.03
CA ALA A 226 0.32 12.30 -11.74
C ALA A 226 1.46 12.42 -10.72
N HIS A 227 1.17 12.97 -9.55
CA HIS A 227 2.13 13.15 -8.47
C HIS A 227 1.57 12.58 -7.17
N ARG A 228 2.40 11.89 -6.38
CA ARG A 228 2.11 11.48 -5.01
C ARG A 228 3.27 11.89 -4.11
N MET A 229 2.94 12.40 -2.93
CA MET A 229 3.87 12.59 -1.83
C MET A 229 3.32 11.92 -0.58
N THR A 230 4.18 11.30 0.22
CA THR A 230 3.80 10.73 1.51
C THR A 230 4.88 11.00 2.54
N LEU A 231 4.47 11.49 3.71
CA LEU A 231 5.27 11.66 4.91
C LEU A 231 4.64 10.86 6.05
N ASP A 232 5.39 9.96 6.66
CA ASP A 232 4.96 9.13 7.77
C ASP A 232 5.91 9.32 8.95
N LEU A 233 5.37 9.72 10.10
CA LEU A 233 6.09 10.07 11.32
C LEU A 233 5.66 9.12 12.44
N LEU A 234 6.63 8.51 13.14
CA LEU A 234 6.39 7.59 14.24
C LEU A 234 7.13 8.06 15.50
N PHE A 235 6.39 8.13 16.62
CA PHE A 235 6.87 8.64 17.91
C PHE A 235 6.60 7.64 19.03
N GLY A 236 7.54 7.50 19.97
CA GLY A 236 7.44 6.59 21.11
C GLY A 236 8.12 5.24 20.87
N ASP A 237 7.61 4.22 21.54
CA ASP A 237 8.13 2.84 21.52
C ASP A 237 7.61 2.14 20.26
N VAL A 238 8.27 2.40 19.14
CA VAL A 238 7.83 1.93 17.82
C VAL A 238 8.52 0.61 17.51
N PRO A 239 7.79 -0.51 17.38
CA PRO A 239 8.40 -1.78 17.03
C PRO A 239 8.90 -1.81 15.57
N PHE A 240 9.94 -2.58 15.29
CA PHE A 240 10.73 -2.49 14.05
C PHE A 240 9.92 -2.72 12.76
N TYR A 241 8.87 -3.56 12.82
CA TYR A 241 8.03 -3.85 11.66
C TYR A 241 7.15 -2.65 11.25
N GLU A 242 6.95 -1.63 12.10
CA GLU A 242 6.28 -0.37 11.74
C GLU A 242 7.23 0.59 11.00
N TRP A 243 8.55 0.41 11.14
CA TRP A 243 9.55 1.22 10.43
C TRP A 243 9.54 1.00 8.92
N SER A 244 8.91 -0.10 8.46
CA SER A 244 8.77 -0.46 7.04
C SER A 244 7.32 -0.41 6.56
N ASN A 245 6.40 0.23 7.30
CA ASN A 245 5.03 0.48 6.89
C ASN A 245 4.72 1.99 6.98
N THR A 246 3.85 2.48 6.10
CA THR A 246 3.19 3.79 6.25
C THR A 246 1.73 3.60 6.61
N GLY A 247 1.19 4.53 7.39
CA GLY A 247 -0.24 4.58 7.70
C GLY A 247 -1.08 5.09 6.53
N GLY A 248 -2.22 5.71 6.87
CA GLY A 248 -3.26 6.09 5.92
C GLY A 248 -4.45 5.13 5.95
N VAL A 249 -5.46 5.43 5.13
CA VAL A 249 -6.68 4.63 4.96
C VAL A 249 -6.32 3.21 4.55
N ASN A 250 -5.29 3.07 3.73
CA ASN A 250 -4.72 1.78 3.40
C ASN A 250 -3.24 1.80 3.80
N VAL A 251 -2.87 0.88 4.69
CA VAL A 251 -1.47 0.67 5.06
C VAL A 251 -0.69 0.27 3.81
N SER A 252 0.42 0.96 3.58
CA SER A 252 1.35 0.66 2.48
C SER A 252 2.71 0.25 3.05
N GLU A 253 3.49 -0.40 2.22
CA GLU A 253 4.90 -0.69 2.51
C GLU A 253 5.72 0.61 2.43
N GLY A 254 6.80 0.66 3.23
CA GLY A 254 7.73 1.78 3.35
C GLY A 254 8.62 1.92 2.11
N ILE A 255 9.84 2.42 2.28
CA ILE A 255 10.70 2.79 1.15
C ILE A 255 11.23 1.56 0.38
N GLY A 256 10.94 1.54 -0.92
CA GLY A 256 11.36 0.52 -1.88
C GLY A 256 10.24 -0.46 -2.28
N GLY A 257 10.40 -1.11 -3.42
CA GLY A 257 9.40 -2.03 -4.00
C GLY A 257 8.33 -1.32 -4.86
N MET A 258 7.27 -2.06 -5.21
CA MET A 258 6.30 -1.63 -6.23
C MET A 258 5.33 -0.51 -5.81
N ASN A 259 5.25 -0.25 -4.50
CA ASN A 259 4.25 0.64 -3.89
C ASN A 259 4.82 1.96 -3.37
N SER A 260 6.15 2.16 -3.42
CA SER A 260 6.81 3.40 -3.01
C SER A 260 7.92 3.77 -4.00
N VAL A 261 9.15 3.30 -3.85
CA VAL A 261 10.27 3.64 -4.75
C VAL A 261 10.63 2.45 -5.62
N ARG A 262 10.16 2.46 -6.87
CA ARG A 262 10.40 1.37 -7.81
C ARG A 262 11.86 1.33 -8.25
N GLY A 263 12.44 0.15 -8.23
CA GLY A 263 13.83 -0.10 -8.63
C GLY A 263 14.72 -0.44 -7.43
N ILE A 264 14.31 0.02 -6.25
CA ILE A 264 14.90 -0.32 -4.96
C ILE A 264 14.21 -1.56 -4.39
N GLU A 265 14.95 -2.40 -3.67
CA GLU A 265 14.39 -3.55 -2.94
C GLU A 265 13.21 -3.14 -2.07
N ARG A 266 12.21 -4.01 -1.98
CA ARG A 266 11.13 -3.85 -1.02
C ARG A 266 11.66 -3.67 0.41
N ASN A 267 11.17 -2.65 1.12
CA ASN A 267 11.54 -2.30 2.49
C ASN A 267 13.06 -2.13 2.69
N ARG A 268 13.78 -1.63 1.66
CA ARG A 268 15.24 -1.49 1.72
C ARG A 268 15.71 -0.63 2.88
N PHE A 269 14.93 0.38 3.21
CA PHE A 269 15.23 1.33 4.29
C PHE A 269 14.05 1.41 5.24
N ALA A 270 14.35 1.40 6.54
CA ALA A 270 13.38 1.36 7.62
C ALA A 270 13.67 2.49 8.60
N GLY A 271 12.65 3.28 8.96
CA GLY A 271 12.82 4.34 9.95
C GLY A 271 11.52 4.87 10.54
N ASN A 272 11.67 5.66 11.59
CA ASN A 272 10.58 6.36 12.28
C ASN A 272 9.95 7.43 11.38
N ILE A 273 10.78 8.14 10.61
CA ILE A 273 10.32 9.09 9.61
C ILE A 273 10.55 8.45 8.25
N LYS A 274 9.52 8.43 7.40
CA LYS A 274 9.63 8.00 6.00
C LYS A 274 9.01 9.09 5.13
N ALA A 275 9.75 9.50 4.11
CA ALA A 275 9.25 10.41 3.09
C ALA A 275 9.47 9.78 1.71
N PHE A 276 8.45 9.77 0.87
CA PHE A 276 8.62 9.43 -0.54
C PHE A 276 7.73 10.24 -1.46
N MET A 277 8.17 10.34 -2.70
CA MET A 277 7.48 11.02 -3.79
C MET A 277 7.48 10.14 -5.03
N ASN A 278 6.39 10.20 -5.79
CA ASN A 278 6.23 9.50 -7.07
C ASN A 278 5.66 10.45 -8.09
N THR A 279 6.34 10.62 -9.21
CA THR A 279 5.87 11.42 -10.32
C THR A 279 5.78 10.54 -11.55
N GLU A 280 4.59 10.43 -12.13
CA GLU A 280 4.32 9.67 -13.35
C GLU A 280 3.80 10.60 -14.45
N LEU A 281 4.43 10.55 -15.62
CA LEU A 281 3.86 11.08 -16.85
C LEU A 281 3.10 9.96 -17.56
N ARG A 282 1.77 10.03 -17.54
CA ARG A 282 0.87 9.01 -18.06
C ARG A 282 0.34 9.42 -19.43
N TYR A 283 0.61 8.62 -20.46
CA TYR A 283 0.16 8.83 -21.83
C TYR A 283 -0.84 7.76 -22.27
N GLN A 284 -2.05 8.16 -22.62
CA GLN A 284 -3.06 7.28 -23.23
C GLN A 284 -2.79 7.17 -24.73
N ALA A 285 -2.05 6.13 -25.11
CA ALA A 285 -1.54 5.94 -26.47
C ALA A 285 -2.64 5.56 -27.47
N ALA A 286 -3.48 4.59 -27.12
CA ALA A 286 -4.50 4.06 -28.02
C ALA A 286 -5.73 3.54 -27.29
N GLN A 287 -6.83 3.41 -28.03
CA GLN A 287 -8.04 2.73 -27.58
C GLN A 287 -8.55 1.85 -28.72
N PHE A 288 -8.85 0.59 -28.42
CA PHE A 288 -9.36 -0.37 -29.39
C PHE A 288 -10.47 -1.22 -28.76
N ARG A 289 -11.22 -1.97 -29.58
CA ARG A 289 -12.31 -2.84 -29.13
C ARG A 289 -11.82 -4.28 -29.07
N VAL A 290 -11.97 -4.93 -27.93
CA VAL A 290 -11.69 -6.36 -27.72
C VAL A 290 -12.96 -7.02 -27.17
N PHE A 291 -13.45 -8.06 -27.83
CA PHE A 291 -14.74 -8.71 -27.50
C PHE A 291 -15.89 -7.70 -27.34
N GLY A 292 -15.97 -6.72 -28.25
CA GLY A 292 -17.01 -5.68 -28.24
C GLY A 292 -16.87 -4.60 -27.15
N GLN A 293 -15.83 -4.63 -26.32
CA GLN A 293 -15.63 -3.70 -25.21
C GLN A 293 -14.36 -2.85 -25.41
N PRO A 294 -14.35 -1.57 -25.01
CA PRO A 294 -13.17 -0.71 -25.15
C PRO A 294 -12.05 -1.16 -24.20
N LEU A 295 -10.85 -1.31 -24.74
CA LEU A 295 -9.58 -1.48 -24.03
C LEU A 295 -8.70 -0.28 -24.34
N LYS A 296 -8.18 0.37 -23.30
CA LYS A 296 -7.22 1.46 -23.42
C LYS A 296 -5.81 0.93 -23.22
N LEU A 297 -4.89 1.36 -24.07
CA LEU A 297 -3.46 1.15 -23.96
C LEU A 297 -2.80 2.47 -23.55
N GLY A 298 -2.02 2.44 -22.48
CA GLY A 298 -1.26 3.57 -21.99
C GLY A 298 0.21 3.24 -21.79
N ALA A 299 1.05 4.28 -21.78
CA ALA A 299 2.45 4.23 -21.41
C ALA A 299 2.71 5.20 -20.26
N VAL A 300 3.69 4.89 -19.41
CA VAL A 300 4.08 5.70 -18.26
C VAL A 300 5.59 5.86 -18.26
N ALA A 301 6.07 7.07 -17.99
CA ALA A 301 7.44 7.33 -17.55
C ALA A 301 7.39 7.87 -16.13
N PHE A 302 8.32 7.47 -15.26
CA PHE A 302 8.26 7.85 -13.86
C PHE A 302 9.61 8.11 -13.19
N MET A 303 9.55 8.92 -12.14
CA MET A 303 10.62 9.12 -11.17
C MET A 303 10.03 9.01 -9.77
N ASP A 304 10.69 8.18 -8.96
CA ASP A 304 10.37 7.93 -7.57
C ASP A 304 11.56 8.36 -6.70
N LEU A 305 11.30 8.91 -5.52
CA LEU A 305 12.31 9.33 -4.56
C LEU A 305 11.87 8.90 -3.16
N GLY A 306 12.79 8.39 -2.35
CA GLY A 306 12.48 8.03 -0.97
C GLY A 306 13.65 8.20 -0.01
N ARG A 307 13.31 8.47 1.24
CA ARG A 307 14.26 8.61 2.33
C ARG A 307 13.62 8.21 3.65
N VAL A 308 14.44 7.67 4.55
CA VAL A 308 14.04 7.43 5.94
C VAL A 308 14.94 8.20 6.89
N TRP A 309 14.47 8.37 8.12
CA TRP A 309 15.29 8.78 9.25
C TRP A 309 14.94 7.91 10.46
N HIS A 310 15.95 7.56 11.24
CA HIS A 310 15.79 6.77 12.46
C HIS A 310 16.63 7.36 13.60
N PRO A 311 16.07 7.54 14.79
CA PRO A 311 16.81 8.07 15.92
C PRO A 311 17.96 7.15 16.33
N GLY A 312 19.08 7.74 16.78
CA GLY A 312 20.21 6.96 17.30
C GLY A 312 21.10 6.28 16.25
N VAL A 313 20.87 6.50 14.95
CA VAL A 313 21.76 6.04 13.86
C VAL A 313 22.11 7.19 12.91
N ALA A 314 23.20 7.04 12.17
CA ALA A 314 23.60 8.03 11.17
C ALA A 314 22.82 7.82 9.86
N ASP A 315 21.93 8.76 9.52
CA ASP A 315 21.15 8.73 8.26
C ASP A 315 21.84 9.43 7.08
N GLY A 316 23.10 9.83 7.25
CA GLY A 316 23.85 10.62 6.28
C GLY A 316 23.30 12.04 6.09
N LYS A 317 23.80 12.72 5.05
CA LYS A 317 23.43 14.11 4.74
C LYS A 317 21.95 14.21 4.35
N TRP A 318 21.29 15.32 4.66
CA TRP A 318 19.84 15.50 4.47
C TRP A 318 19.38 15.33 3.01
N TRP A 319 20.27 15.58 2.05
CA TRP A 319 20.01 15.43 0.61
C TRP A 319 20.28 14.03 0.06
N HIS A 320 20.65 13.05 0.90
CA HIS A 320 20.85 11.67 0.44
C HIS A 320 19.51 10.94 0.30
N TRP A 321 18.82 11.22 -0.81
CA TRP A 321 17.60 10.54 -1.22
C TRP A 321 17.92 9.36 -2.13
N HIS A 322 17.06 8.34 -2.13
CA HIS A 322 17.21 7.15 -2.93
C HIS A 322 16.27 7.20 -4.14
N PRO A 323 16.78 7.39 -5.37
CA PRO A 323 15.94 7.53 -6.55
C PRO A 323 15.68 6.20 -7.25
N GLY A 324 14.49 6.11 -7.83
CA GLY A 324 14.09 5.09 -8.78
C GLY A 324 13.54 5.75 -10.04
N VAL A 325 13.93 5.30 -11.22
CA VAL A 325 13.41 5.81 -12.50
C VAL A 325 12.97 4.67 -13.39
N GLY A 326 12.01 4.91 -14.27
CA GLY A 326 11.58 3.84 -15.15
C GLY A 326 10.41 4.20 -16.05
N GLY A 327 9.85 3.16 -16.64
CA GLY A 327 8.68 3.27 -17.49
C GLY A 327 7.83 2.01 -17.46
N GLY A 328 6.64 2.11 -18.01
CA GLY A 328 5.68 1.02 -17.96
C GLY A 328 4.56 1.15 -18.98
N VAL A 329 3.80 0.07 -19.09
CA VAL A 329 2.62 -0.04 -19.94
C VAL A 329 1.40 -0.27 -19.06
N ARG A 330 0.26 0.26 -19.49
CA ARG A 330 -1.05 0.10 -18.85
C ARG A 330 -2.04 -0.47 -19.85
N PHE A 331 -2.78 -1.48 -19.43
CA PHE A 331 -3.97 -1.94 -20.13
C PHE A 331 -5.16 -1.72 -19.22
N SER A 332 -6.10 -0.85 -19.61
CA SER A 332 -7.27 -0.57 -18.79
C SER A 332 -8.59 -0.87 -19.49
N ARG A 333 -9.49 -1.52 -18.76
CA ARG A 333 -10.86 -1.87 -19.17
C ARG A 333 -11.80 -1.58 -18.01
N ARG A 334 -12.69 -0.60 -18.18
CA ARG A 334 -13.55 -0.08 -17.09
C ARG A 334 -12.67 0.30 -15.89
N ALA A 335 -12.95 -0.24 -14.70
CA ALA A 335 -12.15 -0.01 -13.49
C ALA A 335 -10.89 -0.89 -13.38
N ALA A 336 -10.75 -1.92 -14.23
CA ALA A 336 -9.58 -2.81 -14.18
C ALA A 336 -8.41 -2.20 -14.93
N VAL A 337 -7.26 -2.09 -14.26
CA VAL A 337 -5.99 -1.65 -14.85
C VAL A 337 -4.97 -2.75 -14.62
N ILE A 338 -4.30 -3.21 -15.67
CA ILE A 338 -3.09 -4.04 -15.58
C ILE A 338 -1.90 -3.12 -15.78
N ARG A 339 -0.96 -3.17 -14.84
CA ARG A 339 0.25 -2.37 -14.80
C ARG A 339 1.47 -3.26 -14.96
N MET A 340 2.33 -2.90 -15.91
CA MET A 340 3.65 -3.50 -16.12
C MET A 340 4.69 -2.40 -16.05
N ASP A 341 5.61 -2.46 -15.09
CA ASP A 341 6.64 -1.44 -14.85
C ASP A 341 8.04 -2.09 -14.89
N TYR A 342 8.99 -1.40 -15.52
CA TYR A 342 10.42 -1.64 -15.42
C TYR A 342 11.08 -0.42 -14.76
N ALA A 343 11.91 -0.65 -13.75
CA ALA A 343 12.50 0.40 -12.94
C ALA A 343 13.98 0.15 -12.66
N VAL A 344 14.76 1.22 -12.55
CA VAL A 344 16.18 1.20 -12.22
C VAL A 344 16.42 2.10 -11.00
N SER A 345 17.11 1.58 -9.99
CA SER A 345 17.63 2.38 -8.88
C SER A 345 18.90 3.11 -9.35
N THR A 346 18.90 4.44 -9.37
CA THR A 346 20.04 5.21 -9.89
C THR A 346 21.26 5.14 -8.98
N GLY A 347 21.07 4.90 -7.68
CA GLY A 347 22.16 4.75 -6.71
C GLY A 347 22.87 3.39 -6.78
N SER A 348 22.16 2.31 -7.16
CA SER A 348 22.71 0.96 -7.19
C SER A 348 22.83 0.33 -8.58
N GLY A 349 22.24 0.97 -9.61
CA GLY A 349 22.13 0.43 -10.97
C GLY A 349 21.19 -0.78 -11.10
N ARG A 350 20.53 -1.21 -10.01
CA ARG A 350 19.69 -2.41 -10.00
C ARG A 350 18.41 -2.20 -10.76
N GLN A 351 18.01 -3.25 -11.47
CA GLN A 351 16.84 -3.28 -12.32
C GLN A 351 15.75 -4.14 -11.69
N ARG A 352 14.50 -3.69 -11.75
CA ARG A 352 13.34 -4.43 -11.24
C ARG A 352 12.16 -4.35 -12.20
N CYS A 353 11.38 -5.43 -12.24
CA CYS A 353 10.15 -5.52 -13.01
C CYS A 353 8.96 -5.80 -12.09
N TYR A 354 7.80 -5.25 -12.46
CA TYR A 354 6.56 -5.44 -11.73
C TYR A 354 5.41 -5.65 -12.72
N VAL A 355 4.55 -6.62 -12.44
CA VAL A 355 3.27 -6.84 -13.13
C VAL A 355 2.21 -6.98 -12.06
N THR A 356 1.22 -6.08 -12.04
CA THR A 356 0.18 -6.07 -11.00
C THR A 356 -1.10 -5.38 -11.51
N PHE A 357 -2.13 -5.35 -10.67
CA PHE A 357 -3.40 -4.69 -10.96
C PHE A 357 -3.49 -3.33 -10.27
N GLY A 358 -4.20 -2.39 -10.89
CA GLY A 358 -4.35 -1.01 -10.45
C GLY A 358 -3.24 -0.08 -10.94
N GLN A 359 -3.49 1.22 -10.84
CA GLN A 359 -2.44 2.23 -10.95
C GLN A 359 -1.48 2.13 -9.75
N MET A 360 -0.33 2.81 -9.81
CA MET A 360 0.58 2.88 -8.67
C MET A 360 -0.06 3.59 -7.47
N PHE A 361 -0.79 4.66 -7.74
CA PHE A 361 -1.48 5.50 -6.76
C PHE A 361 -2.64 6.28 -7.35
#